data_AF-A0A2J1E0A3-F1
#
_entry.id   AF-A0A2J1E0A3-F1
#
_cell.length_a   1.000
_cell.length_b   1.000
_cell.length_c   1.000
_cell.angle_alpha   90.00
_cell.angle_beta   90.00
_cell.angle_gamma   90.00
#
_symmetry.space_group_name_H-M   'P 1'
#
loop_
_entity.id
_entity.type
_entity.pdbx_description
1 polymer ?
#
loop_
_entity_poly.entity_id
_entity_poly.type
_entity_poly.pdbx_seq_one_letter_code
_entity_poly.pdbx_strand_id
1 'polypeptide(L)' 'MDLADRIAVLDFGRKIAEGKPEEIKNNTHVIAAYLGDDETSAQA' A
#
# COMPACT_ATOMS: atom_id res chain seq x y z
N MET A 1 -15.46 13.63 4.59
CA MET A 1 -14.37 14.41 3.97
C MET A 1 -13.60 13.43 3.12
N ASP A 2 -14.10 13.15 1.92
CA ASP A 2 -13.49 12.20 1.00
C ASP A 2 -12.69 12.99 -0.03
N LEU A 3 -11.37 13.05 0.16
CA LEU A 3 -10.45 13.81 -0.71
C LEU A 3 -10.30 13.15 -2.10
N ALA A 4 -10.48 11.83 -2.16
CA ALA A 4 -10.35 11.07 -3.38
C ALA A 4 -11.37 9.92 -3.43
N ASP A 5 -12.06 9.78 -4.56
CA ASP A 5 -13.02 8.69 -4.80
C ASP A 5 -12.31 7.34 -5.05
N ARG A 6 -11.10 7.38 -5.62
CA ARG A 6 -10.26 6.19 -5.89
C ARG A 6 -8.80 6.52 -5.66
N ILE A 7 -8.06 5.54 -5.18
CA ILE A 7 -6.62 5.60 -4.92
C ILE A 7 -5.96 4.47 -5.73
N ALA A 8 -4.86 4.79 -6.39
CA ALA A 8 -3.96 3.82 -7.01
C ALA A 8 -2.62 3.84 -6.27
N VAL A 9 -2.11 2.67 -5.92
CA VAL A 9 -0.84 2.51 -5.22
C VAL A 9 0.18 1.89 -6.17
N LEU A 10 1.34 2.54 -6.27
CA LEU A 10 2.45 2.14 -7.11
C LEU A 10 3.64 1.82 -6.22
N ASP A 11 4.24 0.65 -6.43
CA ASP A 11 5.49 0.22 -5.82
C ASP A 11 6.54 0.02 -6.93
N PHE A 12 7.68 0.71 -6.83
CA PHE A 12 8.72 0.74 -7.88
C PHE A 12 8.19 0.91 -9.31
N GLY A 13 7.18 1.78 -9.49
CA GLY A 13 6.56 2.06 -10.79
C GLY A 13 5.59 0.99 -11.28
N ARG A 14 5.28 -0.04 -10.47
CA ARG A 14 4.27 -1.07 -10.78
C ARG A 14 3.04 -0.87 -9.91
N LYS A 15 1.85 -0.98 -10.50
CA LYS A 15 0.59 -0.85 -9.76
C LYS A 15 0.34 -2.10 -8.94
N ILE A 16 0.20 -1.93 -7.64
CA ILE A 16 -0.03 -3.03 -6.69
C ILE A 16 -1.47 -3.05 -6.15
N ALA A 17 -2.16 -1.90 -6.14
CA ALA A 17 -3.55 -1.82 -5.72
C ALA A 17 -4.28 -0.62 -6.36
N GLU A 18 -5.60 -0.74 -6.53
CA GLU A 18 -6.48 0.35 -6.98
C GLU A 18 -7.89 0.13 -6.40
N GLY A 19 -8.48 1.16 -5.78
CA GLY A 19 -9.79 1.02 -5.14
C GLY A 19 -10.22 2.26 -4.36
N LYS A 20 -11.31 2.14 -3.59
CA LYS A 20 -11.74 3.19 -2.66
C LYS A 20 -10.71 3.35 -1.53
N PRO A 21 -10.67 4.51 -0.86
CA PRO A 21 -9.76 4.75 0.26
C PRO A 21 -9.82 3.67 1.35
N GLU A 22 -11.02 3.19 1.69
CA GLU A 22 -11.22 2.16 2.71
C GLU A 22 -10.66 0.80 2.30
N GLU A 23 -10.72 0.46 1.00
CA GLU A 23 -10.17 -0.78 0.46
C GLU A 23 -8.64 -0.73 0.43
N ILE A 24 -8.08 0.41 0.02
CA ILE A 24 -6.63 0.61 -0.04
C ILE A 24 -6.00 0.61 1.35
N LYS A 25 -6.64 1.26 2.33
CA LYS A 25 -6.14 1.33 3.71
C LYS A 25 -5.97 -0.04 4.36
N ASN A 26 -6.84 -1.00 4.02
CA ASN A 26 -6.82 -2.35 4.58
C ASN A 26 -6.08 -3.36 3.68
N ASN A 27 -5.45 -2.92 2.59
CA ASN A 27 -4.78 -3.81 1.65
C ASN A 27 -3.40 -4.24 2.19
N THR A 28 -3.22 -5.53 2.45
CA THR A 28 -1.98 -6.10 3.00
C THR A 28 -0.75 -5.79 2.14
N HIS A 29 -0.86 -5.80 0.81
CA HIS A 29 0.26 -5.48 -0.09
C HIS A 29 0.67 -4.01 0.01
N VAL A 30 -0.30 -3.10 0.18
CA VAL A 30 -0.06 -1.67 0.35
C VAL A 30 0.63 -1.41 1.69
N ILE A 31 0.17 -2.07 2.75
CA ILE A 31 0.74 -1.96 4.09
C ILE A 31 2.19 -2.47 4.08
N ALA A 32 2.43 -3.66 3.50
CA ALA A 32 3.77 -4.23 3.38
C ALA A 32 4.71 -3.35 2.52
N ALA A 33 4.23 -2.78 1.42
CA ALA A 33 5.05 -1.89 0.59
C ALA A 33 5.40 -0.56 1.28
N TYR A 34 4.55 -0.07 2.20
CA TYR A 34 4.77 1.20 2.90
C TYR A 34 5.60 1.05 4.18
N LEU A 35 5.32 0.01 4.98
CA LEU A 35 5.98 -0.23 6.27
C LEU A 35 7.19 -1.18 6.16
N GLY A 36 7.29 -1.92 5.05
CA GLY A 36 8.18 -3.06 4.93
C GLY A 36 7.59 -4.32 5.58
N ASP A 37 8.14 -5.47 5.23
CA ASP A 37 7.96 -6.69 6.02
C ASP A 37 8.89 -6.59 7.24
N ASP A 38 8.38 -6.79 8.46
CA ASP A 38 9.16 -6.78 9.71
C ASP A 38 10.40 -7.69 9.59
N GLU A 39 10.30 -8.74 8.77
CA GLU A 39 11.36 -9.71 8.45
C GLU A 39 12.59 -9.10 7.72
N THR A 40 12.45 -7.92 7.09
CA THR A 40 13.56 -7.30 6.33
C THR A 40 14.46 -6.43 7.21
N SER A 41 14.08 -6.21 8.48
CA SER A 41 14.86 -5.39 9.42
C SER A 41 15.93 -6.17 10.21
N ALA A 42 15.98 -7.50 10.08
CA ALA A 42 16.85 -8.38 10.88
C ALA A 42 18.02 -9.05 10.11
N GLN A 43 18.39 -8.53 8.94
CA GLN A 43 19.57 -9.02 8.20
C GLN A 43 20.47 -7.86 7.77
N ALA A 44 21.17 -7.28 8.74
CA ALA A 44 22.38 -6.47 8.54
C ALA A 44 23.32 -6.66 9.72
#